data_AF-F0W4V2-F1
#
_entry.id   AF-F0W4V2-F1
#
_cell.length_a   1.000
_cell.length_b   1.000
_cell.length_c   1.000
_cell.angle_alpha   90.00
_cell.angle_beta   90.00
_cell.angle_gamma   90.00
#
_symmetry.space_group_name_H-M   'P 1'
#
loop_
_entity.id
_entity.type
_entity.pdbx_description
1 polymer ?
#
loop_
_entity_poly.entity_id
_entity_poly.type
_entity_poly.pdbx_seq_one_letter_code
_entity_poly.pdbx_strand_id
1 'polypeptide(L)'
;MSCWRATIPLSRACNAKSTRHNRAIVTRLIANSTSRRFASNYKNKSDNADFELTLRALRGVPPENPKPFTEEEKEQHRIIGHRYNRMTSIKHNHWQRDLQTKIDLKWKAINALPKELQEEALQEDYDPIPPGSYIPSWTPPIKGFRLKDQAIELREEYND
;
A
#
# COMPACT_ATOMS: atom_id res chain seq x y z
N MET A 1 11.32 -23.38 -39.78
CA MET A 1 10.65 -22.28 -39.06
C MET A 1 9.21 -22.72 -38.83
N SER A 2 8.90 -23.23 -37.64
CA SER A 2 7.56 -23.76 -37.35
C SER A 2 7.17 -23.34 -35.93
N CYS A 3 6.20 -22.44 -35.85
CA CYS A 3 5.59 -21.95 -34.62
C CYS A 3 4.83 -23.09 -33.93
N TRP A 4 5.17 -23.40 -32.68
CA TRP A 4 4.39 -24.29 -31.83
C TRP A 4 3.32 -23.48 -31.11
N ARG A 5 2.08 -23.54 -31.61
CA ARG A 5 0.87 -23.20 -30.83
C ARG A 5 0.61 -24.36 -29.86
N ALA A 6 0.83 -24.13 -28.57
CA ALA A 6 0.36 -25.04 -27.53
C ALA A 6 -1.13 -24.77 -27.27
N THR A 7 -1.99 -25.65 -27.77
CA THR A 7 -3.42 -25.73 -27.45
C THR A 7 -3.56 -26.33 -26.06
N ILE A 8 -4.03 -25.54 -25.08
CA ILE A 8 -4.30 -26.05 -23.72
C ILE A 8 -5.61 -26.85 -23.77
N PRO A 9 -5.63 -28.14 -23.38
CA PRO A 9 -6.86 -28.91 -23.33
C PRO A 9 -7.71 -28.47 -22.13
N LEU A 10 -8.90 -27.92 -22.40
CA LEU A 10 -9.98 -27.87 -21.42
C LEU A 10 -10.56 -29.29 -21.25
N SER A 11 -10.34 -29.92 -20.09
CA SER A 11 -11.40 -30.69 -19.41
C SER A 11 -10.93 -31.26 -18.07
N ARG A 12 -11.58 -30.82 -17.00
CA ARG A 12 -12.26 -31.74 -16.08
C ARG A 12 -13.28 -30.96 -15.26
N ALA A 13 -14.55 -31.32 -15.46
CA ALA A 13 -15.68 -30.83 -14.71
C ALA A 13 -15.64 -31.39 -13.29
N CYS A 14 -15.64 -30.51 -12.28
CA CYS A 14 -15.92 -30.85 -10.89
C CYS A 14 -17.34 -30.36 -10.60
N ASN A 15 -18.26 -31.31 -10.49
CA ASN A 15 -19.67 -31.08 -10.23
C ASN A 15 -19.87 -30.83 -8.72
N ALA A 16 -19.73 -29.59 -8.27
CA ALA A 16 -20.08 -29.18 -6.91
C ALA A 16 -21.48 -28.55 -6.92
N LYS A 17 -22.49 -29.35 -6.56
CA LYS A 17 -23.83 -28.86 -6.25
C LYS A 17 -23.77 -28.07 -4.93
N SER A 18 -23.56 -26.76 -5.01
CA SER A 18 -23.79 -25.87 -3.88
C SER A 18 -25.18 -25.26 -4.01
N THR A 19 -26.04 -25.67 -3.10
CA THR A 19 -27.43 -25.24 -2.94
C THR A 19 -27.46 -23.73 -2.67
N ARG A 20 -28.00 -22.96 -3.61
CA ARG A 20 -28.36 -21.54 -3.43
C ARG A 20 -29.26 -21.40 -2.22
N HIS A 21 -28.95 -20.57 -1.24
CA HIS A 21 -29.93 -19.85 -0.41
C HIS A 21 -29.39 -18.46 -0.08
N ASN A 22 -30.28 -17.47 -0.15
CA ASN A 22 -30.15 -16.06 0.24
C ASN A 22 -29.69 -15.07 -0.85
N ARG A 23 -30.61 -14.85 -1.79
CA ARG A 23 -30.87 -13.49 -2.30
C ARG A 23 -31.34 -12.64 -1.12
N ALA A 24 -30.50 -11.74 -0.63
CA ALA A 24 -30.93 -10.60 0.17
C ALA A 24 -30.65 -9.33 -0.65
N ILE A 25 -31.74 -8.63 -0.88
CA ILE A 25 -31.91 -7.41 -1.65
C ILE A 25 -31.00 -6.31 -1.06
N VAL A 26 -30.04 -5.78 -1.83
CA VAL A 26 -29.35 -4.52 -1.48
C VAL A 26 -30.24 -3.37 -1.92
N THR A 27 -31.31 -3.14 -1.15
CA THR A 27 -32.08 -1.90 -1.21
C THR A 27 -31.36 -0.83 -0.40
N ARG A 28 -31.19 0.33 -1.03
CA ARG A 28 -30.74 1.60 -0.45
C ARG A 28 -31.43 1.89 0.88
N LEU A 29 -30.64 2.19 1.91
CA LEU A 29 -31.02 3.16 2.91
C LEU A 29 -29.92 4.21 2.98
N ILE A 30 -30.22 5.37 2.40
CA ILE A 30 -29.60 6.64 2.75
C ILE A 30 -30.01 6.86 4.21
N ALA A 31 -29.15 6.45 5.14
CA ALA A 31 -29.31 6.82 6.52
C ALA A 31 -28.78 8.25 6.65
N ASN A 32 -29.70 9.21 6.64
CA ASN A 32 -29.45 10.53 7.19
C ASN A 32 -28.95 10.33 8.62
N SER A 33 -27.65 10.54 8.86
CA SER A 33 -27.05 10.49 10.17
C SER A 33 -27.58 11.66 10.99
N THR A 34 -28.72 11.46 11.64
CA THR A 34 -29.17 12.32 12.73
C THR A 34 -28.17 12.14 13.87
N SER A 35 -27.25 13.11 13.99
CA SER A 35 -26.34 13.22 15.11
C SER A 35 -27.15 13.18 16.41
N ARG A 36 -27.00 12.13 17.21
CA ARG A 36 -27.49 12.12 18.59
C ARG A 36 -26.70 13.19 19.34
N ARG A 37 -27.40 14.25 19.73
CA ARG A 37 -26.89 15.32 20.58
C ARG A 37 -26.66 14.74 21.97
N PHE A 38 -25.40 14.51 22.35
CA PHE A 38 -25.03 14.48 23.76
C PHE A 38 -24.74 15.91 24.17
N ALA A 39 -25.73 16.55 24.80
CA ALA A 39 -25.55 17.83 25.46
C ALA A 39 -25.04 17.56 26.88
N SER A 40 -23.73 17.47 27.06
CA SER A 40 -23.11 17.70 28.36
C SER A 40 -22.74 19.19 28.44
N ASN A 41 -23.40 19.87 29.35
CA ASN A 41 -23.27 21.31 29.58
C ASN A 41 -21.99 21.53 30.41
N TYR A 42 -20.82 21.67 29.76
CA TYR A 42 -19.58 22.04 30.43
C TYR A 42 -19.16 23.45 29.99
N LYS A 43 -19.43 24.43 30.86
CA LYS A 43 -19.02 25.83 30.69
C LYS A 43 -17.56 26.00 31.13
N ASN A 44 -16.61 25.74 30.22
CA ASN A 44 -15.25 26.30 30.29
C ASN A 44 -14.96 26.93 28.93
N LYS A 45 -14.85 28.27 28.90
CA LYS A 45 -14.99 29.07 27.67
C LYS A 45 -13.66 29.65 27.14
N SER A 46 -12.51 29.17 27.59
CA SER A 46 -11.19 29.69 27.17
C SER A 46 -10.27 28.67 26.49
N ASP A 47 -10.43 27.37 26.73
CA ASP A 47 -9.41 26.37 26.32
C ASP A 47 -9.82 25.58 25.05
N ASN A 48 -10.98 25.91 24.47
CA ASN A 48 -11.51 25.21 23.30
C ASN A 48 -11.07 25.84 21.97
N ALA A 49 -10.40 26.99 21.96
CA ALA A 49 -10.00 27.67 20.72
C ALA A 49 -8.95 26.86 19.94
N ASP A 50 -7.94 26.33 20.64
CA ASP A 50 -6.90 25.48 20.05
C ASP A 50 -7.48 24.14 19.61
N PHE A 51 -8.41 23.57 20.37
CA PHE A 51 -9.11 22.35 20.00
C PHE A 51 -9.99 22.55 18.75
N GLU A 52 -10.72 23.65 18.65
CA GLU A 52 -11.49 24.00 17.45
C GLU A 52 -10.59 24.30 16.25
N LEU A 53 -9.42 24.92 16.48
CA LEU A 53 -8.42 25.16 15.43
C LEU A 53 -7.82 23.84 14.92
N THR A 54 -7.49 22.91 15.81
CA THR A 54 -7.03 21.57 15.42
C THR A 54 -8.12 20.79 14.69
N LEU A 55 -9.37 20.84 15.15
CA LEU A 55 -10.50 20.24 14.43
C LEU A 55 -10.71 20.86 13.06
N ARG A 56 -10.57 22.18 12.92
CA ARG A 56 -10.65 22.88 11.64
C ARG A 56 -9.50 22.48 10.70
N ALA A 57 -8.29 22.33 11.23
CA ALA A 57 -7.14 21.86 10.48
C ALA A 57 -7.33 20.40 10.01
N LEU A 58 -7.88 19.53 10.86
CA LEU A 58 -8.17 18.13 10.55
C LEU A 58 -9.33 17.96 9.55
N ARG A 59 -10.38 18.77 9.67
CA ARG A 59 -11.53 18.73 8.75
C ARG A 59 -11.22 19.33 7.38
N GLY A 60 -10.18 20.18 7.31
CA GLY A 60 -9.85 20.95 6.12
C GLY A 60 -10.87 22.06 5.86
N VAL A 61 -10.42 23.16 5.25
CA VAL A 61 -11.33 24.19 4.74
C VAL A 61 -11.69 23.80 3.31
N PRO A 62 -12.97 23.50 2.99
CA PRO A 62 -13.35 23.26 1.61
C PRO A 62 -13.05 24.52 0.79
N PRO A 63 -12.60 24.40 -0.47
CA PRO A 63 -12.40 25.57 -1.31
C PRO A 63 -13.70 26.37 -1.39
N GLU A 64 -13.62 27.69 -1.31
CA GLU A 64 -14.79 28.58 -1.19
C GLU A 64 -15.79 28.43 -2.35
N ASN A 65 -15.31 28.00 -3.53
CA ASN A 65 -16.13 27.76 -4.72
C ASN A 65 -15.63 26.53 -5.49
N PRO A 66 -16.08 25.30 -5.16
CA PRO A 66 -15.73 24.13 -5.95
C PRO A 66 -16.42 24.24 -7.31
N LYS A 67 -15.64 24.50 -8.38
CA LYS A 67 -16.18 24.44 -9.74
C LYS A 67 -16.58 22.98 -10.03
N PRO A 68 -17.84 22.70 -10.40
CA PRO A 68 -18.21 21.35 -10.79
C PRO A 68 -17.46 20.99 -12.06
N PHE A 69 -16.90 19.79 -12.12
CA PHE A 69 -16.27 19.29 -13.34
C PHE A 69 -17.27 19.29 -14.50
N THR A 70 -16.81 19.72 -15.66
CA THR A 70 -17.55 19.57 -16.92
C THR A 70 -17.73 18.09 -17.23
N GLU A 71 -18.70 17.75 -18.08
CA GLU A 71 -18.99 16.36 -18.43
C GLU A 71 -17.81 15.68 -19.14
N GLU A 72 -17.11 16.43 -19.98
CA GLU A 72 -15.89 15.97 -20.66
C GLU A 72 -14.76 15.67 -19.66
N GLU A 73 -14.50 16.56 -18.70
CA GLU A 73 -13.50 16.34 -17.65
C GLU A 73 -13.83 15.11 -16.78
N LYS A 74 -15.12 14.91 -16.45
CA LYS A 74 -15.56 13.72 -15.71
C LYS A 74 -15.24 12.43 -16.46
N GLU A 75 -15.48 12.41 -17.76
CA GLU A 75 -15.16 11.26 -18.60
C GLU A 75 -13.64 11.03 -18.69
N GLN A 76 -12.85 12.10 -18.86
CA GLN A 76 -11.38 12.00 -18.85
C GLN A 76 -10.88 11.43 -17.52
N HIS A 77 -11.37 11.93 -16.39
CA HIS A 77 -11.01 11.40 -15.07
C HIS A 77 -11.41 9.94 -14.90
N ARG A 78 -12.57 9.53 -15.43
CA ARG A 78 -13.00 8.12 -15.43
C ARG A 78 -12.02 7.24 -16.20
N ILE A 79 -11.64 7.66 -17.42
CA ILE A 79 -10.68 6.93 -18.26
C ILE A 79 -9.32 6.84 -17.57
N ILE A 80 -8.82 7.93 -17.01
CA ILE A 80 -7.55 7.98 -16.28
C ILE A 80 -7.59 7.03 -15.08
N GLY A 81 -8.66 7.05 -14.29
CA GLY A 81 -8.83 6.16 -13.14
C GLY A 81 -8.81 4.67 -13.53
N HIS A 82 -9.56 4.30 -14.57
CA HIS A 82 -9.54 2.92 -15.09
C HIS A 82 -8.15 2.52 -15.60
N ARG A 83 -7.47 3.40 -16.33
CA ARG A 83 -6.11 3.14 -16.83
C ARG A 83 -5.13 2.97 -15.68
N TYR A 84 -5.17 3.84 -14.68
CA TYR A 84 -4.33 3.75 -13.49
C TYR A 84 -4.54 2.43 -12.76
N ASN A 85 -5.78 2.04 -12.51
CA ASN A 85 -6.10 0.77 -11.85
C ASN A 85 -5.56 -0.42 -12.63
N ARG A 86 -5.80 -0.45 -13.95
CA ARG A 86 -5.27 -1.51 -14.83
C ARG A 86 -3.75 -1.60 -14.76
N MET A 87 -3.05 -0.48 -14.91
CA MET A 87 -1.58 -0.46 -14.89
C MET A 87 -1.01 -0.84 -13.52
N THR A 88 -1.67 -0.43 -12.43
CA THR A 88 -1.27 -0.78 -11.07
C THR A 88 -1.43 -2.27 -10.83
N SER A 89 -2.54 -2.89 -11.26
CA SER A 89 -2.73 -4.34 -11.18
C SER A 89 -1.70 -5.10 -12.01
N ILE A 90 -1.37 -4.63 -13.21
CA ILE A 90 -0.31 -5.24 -14.04
C ILE A 90 1.03 -5.20 -13.30
N LYS A 91 1.43 -4.03 -12.76
CA LYS A 91 2.67 -3.87 -11.99
C LYS A 91 2.70 -4.81 -10.77
N HIS A 92 1.59 -4.93 -10.05
CA HIS A 92 1.48 -5.83 -8.91
C HIS A 92 1.66 -7.29 -9.33
N ASN A 93 0.99 -7.72 -10.40
CA ASN A 93 1.08 -9.09 -10.89
C ASN A 93 2.49 -9.46 -11.36
N HIS A 94 3.20 -8.54 -12.02
CA HIS A 94 4.61 -8.74 -12.37
C HIS A 94 5.48 -8.91 -11.12
N TRP A 95 5.32 -8.03 -10.14
CA TRP A 95 6.07 -8.12 -8.89
C TRP A 95 5.80 -9.43 -8.13
N GLN A 96 4.53 -9.86 -8.05
CA GLN A 96 4.16 -11.13 -7.42
C GLN A 96 4.73 -12.34 -8.16
N ARG A 97 4.71 -12.32 -9.50
CA ARG A 97 5.33 -13.37 -10.31
C ARG A 97 6.83 -13.46 -10.05
N ASP A 98 7.51 -12.32 -10.03
CA ASP A 98 8.95 -12.27 -9.76
C ASP A 98 9.28 -12.78 -8.36
N LEU A 99 8.52 -12.38 -7.33
CA LEU A 99 8.68 -12.90 -5.98
C LEU A 99 8.49 -14.41 -5.91
N GLN A 100 7.43 -14.93 -6.53
CA GLN A 100 7.18 -16.37 -6.55
C GLN A 100 8.34 -17.12 -7.21
N THR A 101 8.85 -16.62 -8.35
CA THR A 101 9.99 -17.26 -9.01
C THR A 101 11.23 -17.28 -8.13
N LYS A 102 11.50 -16.21 -7.36
CA LYS A 102 12.61 -16.18 -6.41
C LYS A 102 12.44 -17.18 -5.27
N ILE A 103 11.22 -17.33 -4.75
CA ILE A 103 10.89 -18.33 -3.72
C ILE A 103 11.11 -19.74 -4.27
N ASP A 104 10.58 -20.05 -5.46
CA ASP A 104 10.71 -21.36 -6.09
C ASP A 104 12.18 -21.71 -6.35
N LEU A 105 12.97 -20.74 -6.83
CA LEU A 105 14.40 -20.91 -7.06
C LEU A 105 15.17 -21.09 -5.75
N LYS A 106 14.81 -20.37 -4.68
CA LYS A 106 15.40 -20.54 -3.35
C LYS A 106 15.23 -21.97 -2.85
N TRP A 107 14.01 -22.51 -2.93
CA TRP A 107 13.74 -23.89 -2.50
C TRP A 107 14.48 -24.94 -3.33
N LYS A 108 14.54 -24.74 -4.66
CA LYS A 108 15.32 -25.62 -5.54
C LYS A 108 16.81 -25.59 -5.20
N ALA A 109 17.36 -24.41 -4.90
CA ALA A 109 18.74 -24.26 -4.50
C ALA A 109 19.04 -24.96 -3.17
N ILE A 110 18.20 -24.79 -2.14
CA ILE A 110 18.36 -25.47 -0.83
C ILE A 110 18.36 -26.98 -1.02
N ASN A 111 17.43 -27.52 -1.82
CA ASN A 111 17.34 -28.95 -2.07
C ASN A 111 18.52 -29.51 -2.87
N ALA A 112 19.25 -28.66 -3.61
CA ALA A 112 20.43 -29.05 -4.37
C ALA A 112 21.71 -29.09 -3.51
N LEU A 113 21.70 -28.52 -2.30
CA LEU A 113 22.84 -28.54 -1.38
C LEU A 113 23.05 -29.94 -0.77
N PRO A 114 24.27 -30.27 -0.33
CA PRO A 114 24.51 -31.47 0.49
C PRO A 114 23.81 -31.34 1.85
N LYS A 115 23.39 -32.48 2.42
CA LYS A 115 22.55 -32.53 3.64
C LYS A 115 23.13 -31.76 4.83
N GLU A 116 24.45 -31.78 4.99
CA GLU A 116 25.16 -31.08 6.07
C GLU A 116 24.91 -29.56 6.05
N LEU A 117 24.83 -28.97 4.86
CA LEU A 117 24.61 -27.53 4.68
C LEU A 117 23.14 -27.14 4.59
N GLN A 118 22.23 -28.12 4.41
CA GLN A 118 20.80 -27.84 4.33
C GLN A 118 20.23 -27.39 5.67
N GLU A 119 20.72 -27.98 6.77
CA GLU A 119 20.25 -27.66 8.12
C GLU A 119 20.54 -26.19 8.49
N GLU A 120 21.77 -25.72 8.21
CA GLU A 120 22.16 -24.31 8.41
C GLU A 120 21.37 -23.37 7.49
N ALA A 121 21.16 -23.74 6.22
CA ALA A 121 20.42 -22.90 5.28
C ALA A 121 18.92 -22.74 5.60
N LEU A 122 18.35 -23.62 6.43
CA LEU A 122 16.96 -23.53 6.92
C LEU A 122 16.82 -22.65 8.17
N GLN A 123 17.93 -22.30 8.82
CA GLN A 123 17.92 -21.42 9.97
C GLN A 123 17.53 -19.99 9.57
N GLU A 124 16.68 -19.34 10.37
CA GLU A 124 16.30 -17.95 10.17
C GLU A 124 17.45 -17.01 10.52
N ASP A 125 17.77 -16.10 9.62
CA ASP A 125 18.75 -15.04 9.83
C ASP A 125 18.08 -13.83 10.49
N TYR A 126 18.64 -13.39 11.63
CA TYR A 126 18.18 -12.24 12.41
C TYR A 126 19.12 -11.04 12.29
N ASP A 127 20.10 -11.10 11.40
CA ASP A 127 21.03 -9.99 11.18
C ASP A 127 20.27 -8.72 10.72
N PRO A 128 20.62 -7.55 11.27
CA PRO A 128 20.01 -6.31 10.86
C PRO A 128 20.43 -5.95 9.42
N ILE A 129 19.57 -5.19 8.74
CA ILE A 129 19.90 -4.62 7.43
C ILE A 129 21.20 -3.82 7.54
N PRO A 130 22.18 -4.03 6.64
CA PRO A 130 23.48 -3.40 6.76
C PRO A 130 23.39 -1.86 6.76
N PRO A 131 24.16 -1.18 7.63
CA PRO A 131 24.07 0.26 7.80
C PRO A 131 24.69 0.99 6.59
N GLY A 132 23.86 1.46 5.67
CA GLY A 132 24.32 2.14 4.44
C GLY A 132 23.37 2.02 3.26
N SER A 133 22.30 1.24 3.41
CA SER A 133 21.17 1.22 2.46
C SER A 133 20.39 2.52 2.57
N TYR A 134 20.53 3.40 1.56
CA TYR A 134 19.80 4.66 1.50
C TYR A 134 18.44 4.47 0.81
N ILE A 135 17.41 5.12 1.33
CA ILE A 135 16.17 5.31 0.58
C ILE A 135 16.50 6.26 -0.58
N PRO A 136 16.13 5.89 -1.83
CA PRO A 136 16.42 6.74 -2.98
C PRO A 136 15.75 8.11 -2.80
N SER A 137 16.55 9.18 -2.81
CA SER A 137 16.08 10.56 -2.80
C SER A 137 15.84 11.07 -4.22
N TRP A 138 14.93 12.04 -4.38
CA TRP A 138 14.68 12.66 -5.69
C TRP A 138 15.92 13.35 -6.25
N THR A 139 16.66 14.06 -5.38
CA THR A 139 17.94 14.70 -5.70
C THR A 139 19.06 13.85 -5.12
N PRO A 140 20.09 13.45 -5.92
CA PRO A 140 21.21 12.69 -5.39
C PRO A 140 21.98 13.50 -4.33
N PRO A 141 22.63 12.85 -3.36
CA PRO A 141 23.42 13.54 -2.35
C PRO A 141 24.63 14.23 -2.98
N ILE A 142 25.08 15.31 -2.35
CA ILE A 142 26.30 16.02 -2.73
C ILE A 142 27.49 15.05 -2.60
N LYS A 143 28.44 15.10 -3.55
CA LYS A 143 29.63 14.23 -3.52
C LYS A 143 30.40 14.45 -2.21
N GLY A 144 30.71 13.36 -1.51
CA GLY A 144 31.41 13.39 -0.21
C GLY A 144 30.52 13.70 0.99
N PHE A 145 29.24 14.04 0.80
CA PHE A 145 28.32 14.34 1.88
C PHE A 145 27.70 13.06 2.43
N ARG A 146 28.10 12.68 3.65
CA ARG A 146 27.50 11.56 4.39
C ARG A 146 26.69 12.13 5.56
N LEU A 147 25.36 11.99 5.54
CA LEU A 147 24.49 12.47 6.62
C LEU A 147 24.86 11.94 8.02
N LYS A 148 25.49 10.76 8.08
CA LYS A 148 25.94 10.15 9.35
C LYS A 148 26.99 11.01 10.06
N ASP A 149 27.85 11.69 9.30
CA ASP A 149 28.95 12.47 9.86
C ASP A 149 28.40 13.72 10.57
N GLN A 150 27.41 14.40 9.98
CA GLN A 150 26.74 15.55 10.60
C GLN A 150 25.90 15.20 11.83
N ALA A 151 25.23 14.03 11.83
CA ALA A 151 24.39 13.61 12.95
C ALA A 151 25.23 13.23 14.20
N ILE A 152 26.50 12.86 14.01
CA ILE A 152 27.45 12.63 15.09
C ILE A 152 27.94 13.97 15.64
N GLU A 153 28.37 14.90 14.76
CA GLU A 153 28.84 16.24 15.14
C GLU A 153 27.79 17.03 15.93
N LEU A 154 26.53 17.06 15.48
CA LEU A 154 25.44 17.75 16.19
C LEU A 154 25.05 17.09 17.52
N ARG A 155 25.29 15.77 17.65
CA ARG A 155 25.03 15.07 18.90
C ARG A 155 26.13 15.34 19.93
N GLU A 156 27.36 15.52 19.49
CA GLU A 156 28.48 15.90 20.35
C GLU A 156 28.33 17.36 20.81
N GLU A 157 27.94 18.29 19.92
CA GLU A 157 27.71 19.71 20.25
C GLU A 157 26.61 19.95 21.30
N TYR A 158 25.63 19.05 21.42
CA TYR A 158 24.53 19.16 22.38
C TYR A 158 24.69 18.32 23.66
N ASN A 159 25.81 17.59 23.81
CA ASN A 159 26.12 16.82 25.02
C ASN A 159 27.33 17.38 25.80
N ASP A 160 27.83 18.56 25.42
CA ASP A 160 28.77 19.37 26.20
C ASP A 160 28.05 20.36 27.13
#